data_AF-A0A0J7Z3E8-F1
#
_entry.id   AF-A0A0J7Z3E8-F1
#
_cell.length_a   1.000
_cell.length_b   1.000
_cell.length_c   1.000
_cell.angle_alpha   90.00
_cell.angle_beta   90.00
_cell.angle_gamma   90.00
#
_symmetry.space_group_name_H-M   'P 1'
#
loop_
_entity.id
_entity.type
_entity.pdbx_description
1 polymer ?
#
loop_
_entity_poly.entity_id
_entity_poly.type
_entity_poly.pdbx_seq_one_letter_code
_entity_poly.pdbx_strand_id
1 'polypeptide(L)'
;MMAGTTNVDDTEQLLTASRGCSELASLVRIAGDFPRSDLDEAAASLSGANWDGQLGGALKHLAARWMDHQCEALHATYRALGQKTWDTWSAYTGAERTNTATFNDAHADIRATFG
;
A
#
# COMPACT_ATOMS: atom_id res chain seq x y z
N MET A 1 -6.09 20.48 -15.84
CA MET A 1 -4.91 19.70 -15.43
C MET A 1 -4.91 18.45 -16.29
N MET A 2 -4.00 18.34 -17.27
CA MET A 2 -3.91 17.17 -18.14
C MET A 2 -3.30 16.03 -17.31
N ALA A 3 -4.09 14.99 -17.05
CA ALA A 3 -3.56 13.74 -16.52
C ALA A 3 -2.50 13.23 -17.52
N GLY A 4 -1.27 13.03 -17.05
CA GLY A 4 -0.23 12.42 -17.86
C GLY A 4 -0.77 11.09 -18.38
N THR A 5 -0.73 10.92 -19.71
CA THR A 5 -1.15 9.69 -20.38
C THR A 5 -0.13 8.60 -20.08
N THR A 6 -0.17 8.05 -18.87
CA THR A 6 0.50 6.78 -18.59
C THR A 6 -0.20 5.76 -19.47
N ASN A 7 0.48 5.18 -20.45
CA ASN A 7 -0.10 4.03 -21.15
C ASN A 7 -0.05 2.87 -20.15
N VAL A 8 -1.19 2.49 -19.60
CA VAL A 8 -1.28 1.30 -18.75
C VAL A 8 -1.50 0.14 -19.70
N ASP A 9 -0.40 -0.49 -20.11
CA ASP A 9 -0.42 -1.60 -21.06
C ASP A 9 -1.15 -2.84 -20.49
N ASP A 10 -1.24 -2.95 -19.16
CA ASP A 10 -1.94 -4.04 -18.47
C ASP A 10 -2.61 -3.54 -17.18
N THR A 11 -3.92 -3.35 -17.22
CA THR A 11 -4.72 -2.95 -16.05
C THR A 11 -4.81 -4.04 -14.98
N GLU A 12 -4.68 -5.32 -15.32
CA GLU A 12 -4.74 -6.40 -14.33
C GLU A 12 -3.51 -6.36 -13.41
N GLN A 13 -2.37 -5.89 -13.91
CA GLN A 13 -1.18 -5.65 -13.09
C GLN A 13 -1.42 -4.57 -12.03
N LEU A 14 -2.21 -3.52 -12.32
CA LEU A 14 -2.56 -2.51 -11.32
C LEU A 14 -3.42 -3.08 -10.19
N LEU A 15 -4.41 -3.90 -10.55
CA LEU A 15 -5.26 -4.59 -9.57
C LEU A 15 -4.43 -5.54 -8.70
N THR A 16 -3.54 -6.31 -9.32
CA THR A 16 -2.63 -7.22 -8.63
C THR A 16 -1.67 -6.45 -7.71
N ALA A 17 -1.10 -5.36 -8.20
CA ALA A 17 -0.21 -4.49 -7.41
C ALA A 17 -0.95 -3.87 -6.21
N SER A 18 -2.21 -3.45 -6.36
CA SER A 18 -3.02 -2.94 -5.26
C SER A 18 -3.22 -3.96 -4.15
N ARG A 19 -3.56 -5.21 -4.53
CA ARG A 19 -3.69 -6.34 -3.58
C ARG A 19 -2.37 -6.65 -2.91
N GLY A 20 -1.28 -6.78 -3.68
CA GLY A 20 0.05 -7.04 -3.15
C GLY A 20 0.52 -5.95 -2.19
N CYS A 21 0.21 -4.68 -2.45
CA CYS A 21 0.50 -3.59 -1.52
C CYS A 21 -0.27 -3.73 -0.20
N SER A 22 -1.53 -4.16 -0.24
CA SER A 22 -2.35 -4.37 0.97
C SER A 22 -1.83 -5.55 1.81
N GLU A 23 -1.38 -6.62 1.15
CA GLU A 23 -0.74 -7.76 1.78
C GLU A 23 0.60 -7.38 2.41
N LEU A 24 1.47 -6.69 1.67
CA LEU A 24 2.76 -6.20 2.17
C LEU A 24 2.59 -5.23 3.34
N ALA A 25 1.61 -4.32 3.28
CA ALA A 25 1.27 -3.45 4.39
C ALA A 25 0.96 -4.26 5.66
N SER A 26 0.14 -5.30 5.54
CA SER A 26 -0.21 -6.16 6.67
C SER A 26 0.99 -6.95 7.19
N LEU A 27 1.83 -7.49 6.29
CA LEU A 27 3.06 -8.21 6.63
C LEU A 27 4.07 -7.32 7.34
N VAL A 28 4.22 -6.06 6.94
CA VAL A 28 5.12 -5.10 7.61
C VAL A 28 4.75 -4.91 9.07
N ARG A 29 3.45 -4.83 9.38
CA ARG A 29 3.00 -4.71 10.77
C ARG A 29 3.33 -5.97 11.58
N ILE A 30 3.03 -7.14 11.04
CA ILE A 30 3.30 -8.43 11.69
C ILE A 30 4.82 -8.63 11.91
N ALA A 31 5.62 -8.36 10.88
CA ALA A 31 7.07 -8.47 10.95
C ALA A 31 7.69 -7.40 11.88
N GLY A 32 7.04 -6.23 12.01
CA GLY A 32 7.44 -5.18 12.93
C GLY A 32 7.19 -5.51 14.39
N ASP A 33 6.06 -6.17 14.68
CA ASP A 33 5.64 -6.54 16.04
C ASP A 33 6.59 -7.57 16.70
N PHE A 34 7.15 -8.51 15.91
CA PHE A 34 7.97 -9.59 16.46
C PHE A 34 9.27 -9.11 17.13
N PRO A 35 10.15 -8.32 16.47
CA PRO A 35 11.35 -7.76 17.11
C PRO A 35 11.03 -6.83 18.29
N ARG A 36 9.87 -6.15 18.26
CA ARG A 36 9.45 -5.28 19.36
C ARG A 36 9.26 -6.06 20.65
N SER A 37 8.60 -7.21 20.60
CA SER A 37 8.39 -8.07 21.76
C SER A 37 9.71 -8.48 22.41
N ASP A 38 10.66 -8.95 21.59
CA ASP A 38 11.98 -9.38 22.07
C ASP A 38 12.78 -8.21 22.68
N LEU A 39 12.69 -7.01 22.08
CA LEU A 39 13.34 -5.81 22.59
C LEU A 39 12.72 -5.31 23.89
N ASP A 40 11.40 -5.38 24.05
CA ASP A 40 10.69 -4.98 25.26
C ASP A 40 11.02 -5.94 26.43
N GLU A 41 11.09 -7.25 26.17
CA GLU A 41 11.51 -8.26 27.14
C GLU A 41 12.98 -8.08 27.54
N ALA A 42 13.88 -7.91 26.57
CA ALA A 42 15.29 -7.61 26.82
C ALA A 42 15.45 -6.32 27.62
N ALA A 43 14.70 -5.27 27.27
CA ALA A 43 14.72 -4.01 27.99
C ALA A 43 14.29 -4.16 29.45
N ALA A 44 13.22 -4.92 29.72
CA ALA A 44 12.76 -5.18 31.08
C ALA A 44 13.84 -5.90 31.91
N SER A 45 14.51 -6.90 31.33
CA SER A 45 15.59 -7.64 31.99
C SER A 45 16.81 -6.77 32.33
N LEU A 46 17.08 -5.75 31.51
CA LEU A 46 18.22 -4.82 31.64
C LEU A 46 17.87 -3.52 32.38
N SER A 47 16.61 -3.37 32.80
CA SER A 47 16.14 -2.23 33.58
C SER A 47 16.44 -2.36 35.08
N GLY A 48 16.90 -3.52 35.55
CA GLY A 48 17.14 -3.79 36.97
C GLY A 48 18.34 -4.68 37.25
N ALA A 49 18.85 -4.56 38.49
CA ALA A 49 19.89 -5.37 39.13
C ALA A 49 21.36 -5.19 38.67
N ASN A 50 21.70 -5.02 37.39
CA ASN A 50 23.12 -5.09 36.95
C ASN A 50 23.59 -4.04 35.91
N TRP A 51 22.69 -3.22 35.40
CA TRP A 51 22.99 -2.17 34.41
C TRP A 51 22.28 -0.92 34.89
N ASP A 52 22.86 0.26 34.69
CA ASP A 52 22.40 1.56 35.26
C ASP A 52 21.01 2.02 34.75
N GLY A 53 20.16 1.12 34.24
CA GLY A 53 18.86 1.38 33.62
C GLY A 53 18.96 2.01 32.24
N GLN A 54 20.11 2.61 31.90
CA GLN A 54 20.34 3.29 30.62
C GLN A 54 20.25 2.33 29.43
N LEU A 55 20.74 1.09 29.56
CA LEU A 55 20.66 0.09 28.49
C LEU A 55 19.21 -0.36 28.23
N GLY A 56 18.44 -0.63 29.30
CA GLY A 56 17.01 -0.92 29.17
C GLY A 56 16.23 0.24 28.53
N GLY A 57 16.58 1.49 28.89
CA GLY A 57 16.02 2.69 28.25
C GLY A 57 16.37 2.79 26.76
N ALA A 58 17.62 2.52 26.38
CA ALA A 58 18.06 2.54 24.99
C ALA A 58 17.35 1.47 24.14
N LEU A 59 17.14 0.27 24.68
CA LEU A 59 16.40 -0.81 24.01
C LEU A 59 14.92 -0.45 23.80
N LYS A 60 14.26 0.15 24.80
CA LYS A 60 12.88 0.67 24.63
C LYS A 60 12.81 1.74 23.55
N HIS A 61 13.78 2.66 23.52
CA HIS A 61 13.83 3.69 22.49
C HIS A 61 14.03 3.08 21.09
N LEU A 62 14.88 2.05 20.98
CA LEU A 62 15.08 1.31 19.73
C LEU A 62 13.79 0.60 19.28
N ALA A 63 13.10 -0.09 20.21
CA ALA A 63 11.84 -0.77 19.93
C ALA A 63 10.76 0.19 19.43
N ALA A 64 10.61 1.34 20.10
CA ALA A 64 9.68 2.39 19.70
C ALA A 64 10.05 2.95 18.31
N ARG A 65 11.33 3.23 18.04
CA ARG A 65 11.76 3.76 16.74
C ARG A 65 11.55 2.77 15.60
N TRP A 66 11.78 1.48 15.85
CA TRP A 66 11.52 0.44 14.88
C TRP A 66 10.03 0.39 14.52
N MET A 67 9.16 0.23 15.51
CA MET A 67 7.73 0.03 15.26
C MET A 67 7.03 1.33 14.84
N ASP A 68 7.15 2.37 15.64
CA ASP A 68 6.33 3.58 15.53
C ASP A 68 6.81 4.52 14.41
N HIS A 69 8.06 4.35 13.95
CA HIS A 69 8.60 5.16 12.86
C HIS A 69 8.87 4.37 11.59
N GLN A 70 9.59 3.25 11.66
CA GLN A 70 10.01 2.55 10.44
C GLN A 70 8.91 1.65 9.89
N CYS A 71 8.33 0.78 10.73
CA CYS A 71 7.26 -0.12 10.32
C CYS A 71 5.98 0.65 9.96
N GLU A 72 5.56 1.62 10.77
CA GLU A 72 4.37 2.43 10.45
C GLU A 72 4.55 3.29 9.19
N ALA A 73 5.72 3.90 8.96
CA ALA A 73 5.95 4.67 7.73
C ALA A 73 5.91 3.78 6.49
N LEU A 74 6.50 2.58 6.57
CA LEU A 74 6.49 1.62 5.47
C LEU A 74 5.08 1.06 5.22
N HIS A 75 4.34 0.75 6.28
CA HIS A 75 2.93 0.36 6.24
C HIS A 75 2.07 1.43 5.55
N ALA A 76 2.21 2.70 5.97
CA ALA A 76 1.51 3.83 5.37
C ALA A 76 1.86 4.00 3.88
N THR A 77 3.14 3.82 3.53
CA THR A 77 3.62 3.91 2.15
C THR A 77 2.98 2.84 1.26
N TYR A 78 2.96 1.58 1.72
CA TYR A 78 2.29 0.50 0.97
C TYR A 78 0.79 0.74 0.83
N ARG A 79 0.11 1.22 1.87
CA ARG A 79 -1.32 1.57 1.76
C ARG A 79 -1.57 2.68 0.75
N ALA A 80 -0.76 3.73 0.77
CA ALA A 80 -0.88 4.84 -0.18
C ALA A 80 -0.62 4.38 -1.62
N LEU A 81 0.39 3.53 -1.83
CA LEU A 81 0.68 2.96 -3.14
C LEU A 81 -0.46 2.06 -3.63
N GLY A 82 -0.98 1.19 -2.76
CA GLY A 82 -2.08 0.29 -3.07
C GLY A 82 -3.38 1.02 -3.41
N GLN A 83 -3.65 2.14 -2.73
CA GLN A 83 -4.79 3.02 -3.06
C GLN A 83 -4.59 3.67 -4.43
N LYS A 84 -3.40 4.20 -4.70
CA LYS A 84 -3.10 4.86 -5.98
C LYS A 84 -3.23 3.90 -7.16
N THR A 85 -2.75 2.66 -7.03
CA THR A 85 -2.90 1.65 -8.09
C THR A 85 -4.35 1.23 -8.29
N TRP A 86 -5.13 1.12 -7.21
CA TRP A 86 -6.58 0.89 -7.29
C TRP A 86 -7.33 2.02 -7.99
N ASP A 87 -7.10 3.27 -7.58
CA ASP A 87 -7.76 4.45 -8.17
C ASP A 87 -7.43 4.56 -9.65
N THR A 88 -6.17 4.29 -10.00
CA THR A 88 -5.72 4.25 -11.39
C THR A 88 -6.46 3.16 -12.16
N TRP A 89 -6.49 1.92 -11.67
CA TRP A 89 -7.23 0.82 -12.29
C TRP A 89 -8.72 1.14 -12.50
N SER A 90 -9.37 1.70 -11.48
CA SER A 90 -10.78 2.07 -11.54
C SER A 90 -11.04 3.16 -12.59
N ALA A 91 -10.13 4.12 -12.73
CA ALA A 91 -10.25 5.19 -13.72
C ALA A 91 -10.10 4.65 -15.15
N TYR A 92 -9.11 3.79 -15.41
CA TYR A 92 -8.93 3.17 -16.73
C TYR A 92 -10.11 2.30 -17.14
N THR A 93 -10.52 1.37 -16.27
CA THR A 93 -11.64 0.47 -16.56
C THR A 93 -12.96 1.22 -16.74
N GLY A 94 -13.18 2.31 -16.00
CA GLY A 94 -14.33 3.20 -16.18
C GLY A 94 -14.32 3.93 -17.53
N ALA A 95 -13.16 4.46 -17.93
CA ALA A 95 -12.98 5.12 -19.22
C ALA A 95 -13.18 4.13 -20.38
N GLU A 96 -12.63 2.93 -20.29
CA GLU A 96 -12.77 1.90 -21.33
C GLU A 96 -14.22 1.44 -21.51
N ARG A 97 -14.97 1.25 -20.42
CA ARG A 97 -16.41 0.95 -20.48
C ARG A 97 -17.19 2.05 -21.17
N THR A 98 -16.89 3.31 -20.83
CA THR A 98 -17.57 4.49 -21.41
C THR A 98 -17.27 4.60 -22.91
N ASN A 99 -16.00 4.41 -23.30
CA ASN A 99 -15.58 4.41 -24.69
C ASN A 99 -16.24 3.28 -25.49
N THR A 100 -16.29 2.07 -24.93
CA THR A 100 -16.95 0.91 -25.56
C THR A 100 -18.44 1.15 -25.78
N ALA A 101 -19.14 1.69 -24.77
CA ALA A 101 -20.55 2.03 -24.90
C ALA A 101 -20.77 3.09 -25.99
N THR A 102 -19.98 4.16 -25.97
CA THR A 102 -20.06 5.25 -26.98
C THR A 102 -19.79 4.73 -28.39
N PHE A 103 -18.80 3.83 -28.55
CA PHE A 103 -18.51 3.20 -29.83
C PHE A 103 -19.67 2.32 -30.31
N ASN A 104 -20.26 1.51 -29.43
CA ASN A 104 -21.41 0.67 -29.77
C ASN A 104 -22.64 1.50 -30.17
N ASP A 105 -22.89 2.60 -29.46
CA ASP A 105 -23.99 3.52 -29.76
C ASP A 105 -23.77 4.18 -31.14
N ALA A 106 -22.58 4.70 -31.40
CA ALA A 106 -22.24 5.28 -32.71
C ALA A 106 -22.33 4.24 -33.83
N HIS A 107 -21.87 3.02 -33.59
CA HIS A 107 -21.96 1.92 -34.56
C HIS A 107 -23.41 1.52 -34.85
N ALA A 108 -24.27 1.48 -33.82
CA ALA A 108 -25.70 1.23 -33.98
C ALA A 108 -26.40 2.34 -34.77
N ASP A 109 -26.07 3.61 -34.50
CA ASP A 109 -26.62 4.78 -35.20
C ASP A 109 -26.24 4.81 -36.68
N ILE A 110 -24.97 4.54 -37.00
CA ILE A 110 -24.50 4.40 -38.39
C ILE A 110 -25.27 3.28 -39.11
N ARG A 111 -25.45 2.14 -38.44
CA ARG A 111 -26.19 1.01 -39.02
C ARG A 111 -27.66 1.35 -39.27
N ALA A 112 -28.30 2.09 -38.38
CA ALA A 112 -29.68 2.52 -38.54
C ALA A 112 -29.85 3.58 -39.65
N THR A 113 -28.82 4.40 -39.90
CA THR A 113 -28.86 5.48 -40.88
C THR A 113 -28.51 5.01 -42.30
N PHE A 114 -27.59 4.05 -42.43
CA PHE A 114 -26.99 3.68 -43.72
C PHE A 114 -27.06 2.18 -44.07
N GLY A 115 -27.55 1.33 -43.17
CA GLY A 115 -27.75 -0.11 -43.40
C GLY A 115 -29.17 -0.45 -43.79
#